data_AF-A0A643BZX0-F1
#
_entry.id   AF-A0A643BZX0-F1
#
_cell.length_a   1.000
_cell.length_b   1.000
_cell.length_c   1.000
_cell.angle_alpha   90.00
_cell.angle_beta   90.00
_cell.angle_gamma   90.00
#
_symmetry.space_group_name_H-M   'P 1'
#
loop_
_entity.id
_entity.type
_entity.pdbx_description
1 polymer ?
#
loop_
_entity_poly.entity_id
_entity_poly.type
_entity_poly.pdbx_seq_one_letter_code
_entity_poly.pdbx_strand_id
1 'polypeptide(L)'
;RTDSEVQRDGRILDLIDDARREDKLPYEDVAIPLNELPEPEQDNGGTTESVKEQEMKRTDSEVQRDGRILDLIDDARREDKLPYE
;
A
#
# COMPACT_ATOMS: atom_id res chain seq x y z
N ARG A 1 -48.77 29.93 -0.37
CA ARG A 1 -47.70 28.93 -0.58
C ARG A 1 -46.99 29.33 -1.86
N THR A 2 -45.69 29.57 -1.77
CA THR A 2 -44.86 30.05 -2.89
C THR A 2 -44.10 28.86 -3.47
N ASP A 3 -43.78 28.93 -4.77
CA ASP A 3 -43.01 27.87 -5.45
C ASP A 3 -41.59 27.72 -4.88
N SER A 4 -41.11 28.71 -4.13
CA SER A 4 -39.84 28.68 -3.40
C SER A 4 -39.85 27.77 -2.16
N GLU A 5 -41.02 27.37 -1.64
CA GLU A 5 -41.13 26.55 -0.43
C GLU A 5 -41.60 25.13 -0.77
N VAL A 6 -40.78 24.13 -0.43
CA VAL A 6 -41.13 22.72 -0.64
C VAL A 6 -42.20 22.28 0.35
N GLN A 7 -43.26 21.66 -0.19
CA GLN A 7 -44.28 21.02 0.63
C GLN A 7 -43.74 19.77 1.30
N ARG A 8 -43.73 19.71 2.64
CA ARG A 8 -43.44 18.47 3.37
C ARG A 8 -44.71 17.68 3.63
N ASP A 9 -44.61 16.35 3.55
CA ASP A 9 -45.70 15.44 3.91
C ASP A 9 -45.78 15.30 5.43
N GLY A 10 -46.89 15.76 6.02
CA GLY A 10 -47.13 15.68 7.45
C GLY A 10 -47.13 14.26 7.98
N ARG A 11 -47.60 13.26 7.21
CA ARG A 11 -47.59 11.85 7.65
C ARG A 11 -46.17 11.31 7.78
N ILE A 12 -45.25 11.76 6.92
CA ILE A 12 -43.85 11.37 7.01
C ILE A 12 -43.18 12.04 8.22
N LEU A 13 -43.53 13.30 8.51
CA LEU A 13 -43.02 14.00 9.70
C LEU A 13 -43.52 13.36 10.99
N ASP A 14 -44.76 12.87 11.04
CA ASP A 14 -45.32 12.21 12.22
C ASP A 14 -44.72 10.81 12.48
N LEU A 15 -44.10 10.19 11.46
CA LEU A 15 -43.49 8.86 11.56
C LEU A 15 -42.00 8.89 11.94
N ILE A 16 -41.33 10.03 11.77
CA ILE A 16 -39.89 10.18 12.02
C ILE A 16 -39.72 10.81 13.41
N ASP A 17 -39.09 10.08 14.33
CA ASP A 17 -38.72 10.61 15.64
C ASP A 17 -37.46 11.50 15.56
N ASP A 18 -37.23 12.28 16.61
CA ASP A 18 -36.09 13.20 16.67
C ASP A 18 -34.75 12.47 16.59
N ALA A 19 -34.67 11.26 17.17
CA ALA A 19 -33.47 10.43 17.12
C ALA A 19 -33.09 10.04 15.68
N ARG A 20 -34.04 9.57 14.87
CA ARG A 20 -33.81 9.25 13.47
C ARG A 20 -33.56 10.49 12.61
N ARG A 21 -34.12 11.64 13.00
CA ARG A 21 -33.92 12.91 12.30
C ARG A 21 -32.51 13.45 12.47
N GLU A 22 -31.89 13.18 13.61
CA GLU A 22 -30.54 13.62 13.96
C GLU A 22 -29.46 12.58 13.65
N ASP A 23 -29.85 11.33 13.40
CA ASP A 23 -28.95 10.23 13.10
C ASP A 23 -28.04 10.50 11.88
N LYS A 24 -26.78 10.12 12.02
CA LYS A 24 -25.74 10.28 11.00
C LYS A 24 -24.99 8.97 10.86
N LEU A 25 -24.81 8.53 9.62
CA LEU A 25 -24.00 7.35 9.35
C LEU A 25 -22.54 7.60 9.78
N PRO A 26 -21.87 6.56 10.32
CA PRO A 26 -20.46 6.66 10.64
C PRO A 26 -19.62 6.85 9.37
N TYR A 27 -18.41 7.39 9.55
CA TYR A 27 -17.41 7.37 8.50
C TYR A 27 -16.81 5.97 8.42
N GLU A 28 -16.93 5.34 7.26
CA GLU A 28 -16.29 4.06 6.97
C GLU A 28 -14.91 4.29 6.38
N ASP A 29 -13.96 3.44 6.77
CA ASP A 29 -12.61 3.45 6.22
C ASP A 29 -12.57 2.75 4.86
N VAL A 30 -11.70 3.23 3.97
CA VAL A 30 -11.46 2.58 2.68
C VAL A 30 -10.32 1.58 2.84
N ALA A 31 -10.47 0.38 2.27
CA ALA A 31 -9.40 -0.60 2.22
C ALA A 31 -8.26 -0.09 1.32
N ILE A 32 -7.12 0.27 1.92
CA ILE A 32 -5.95 0.76 1.20
C ILE A 32 -4.94 -0.38 0.99
N PRO A 33 -4.45 -0.63 -0.23
CA PRO A 33 -3.39 -1.61 -0.47
C PRO A 33 -2.06 -1.09 0.09
N LEU A 34 -1.75 -1.44 1.35
CA LEU A 34 -0.56 -0.95 2.05
C LEU A 34 0.74 -1.24 1.29
N ASN A 35 0.80 -2.33 0.54
CA ASN A 35 1.97 -2.70 -0.26
C ASN A 35 2.26 -1.69 -1.37
N GLU A 36 1.28 -0.90 -1.81
CA GLU A 36 1.42 0.17 -2.82
C GLU A 36 1.74 1.53 -2.20
N LEU A 37 1.75 1.63 -0.87
CA LEU A 37 2.14 2.84 -0.17
C LEU A 37 3.63 2.83 0.14
N PRO A 38 4.26 4.02 0.23
CA PRO A 38 5.61 4.15 0.77
C PRO A 38 5.61 3.88 2.27
N GLU A 39 6.76 3.43 2.79
CA GLU A 39 6.89 3.21 4.23
C GLU A 39 6.85 4.52 5.03
N PRO A 40 6.17 4.55 6.18
CA PRO A 40 6.03 5.76 6.99
C PRO A 40 7.33 6.18 7.69
N GLU A 41 8.22 5.23 8.00
CA GLU A 41 9.48 5.46 8.73
C GLU A 41 10.69 5.27 7.80
N GLN A 42 10.90 6.20 6.88
CA GLN A 42 12.09 6.20 6.02
C GLN A 42 13.22 6.99 6.71
N ASP A 43 14.04 6.32 7.54
CA ASP A 43 15.22 6.89 8.22
C ASP A 43 16.31 7.36 7.22
N ASN A 44 16.29 6.86 5.98
CA ASN A 44 17.26 7.18 4.93
C ASN A 44 16.70 8.06 3.80
N GLY A 45 16.06 9.18 4.14
CA GLY A 45 15.79 10.23 3.16
C GLY A 45 14.90 9.80 2.00
N GLY A 46 13.69 9.30 2.34
CA GLY A 46 12.48 9.32 1.51
C GLY A 46 12.57 8.74 0.10
N THR A 47 12.40 7.43 -0.04
CA THR A 47 12.04 6.86 -1.35
C THR A 47 10.53 7.00 -1.53
N THR A 48 10.09 7.55 -2.66
CA THR A 48 8.67 7.56 -3.07
C THR A 48 8.17 6.19 -3.57
N GLU A 49 8.97 5.13 -3.37
CA GLU A 49 8.64 3.77 -3.78
C GLU A 49 7.67 3.12 -2.82
N SER A 50 6.80 2.31 -3.41
CA SER A 50 5.98 1.35 -2.69
C SER A 50 6.84 0.27 -2.01
N VAL A 51 6.36 -0.27 -0.89
CA VAL A 51 6.98 -1.43 -0.21
C VAL A 51 7.30 -2.57 -1.18
N LYS A 52 6.34 -2.87 -2.07
CA LYS A 52 6.47 -3.92 -3.08
C LYS A 52 7.62 -3.66 -4.06
N GLU A 53 7.81 -2.41 -4.48
CA GLU A 53 8.90 -2.03 -5.36
C GLU A 53 10.26 -2.19 -4.66
N GLN A 54 10.34 -1.78 -3.39
CA GLN A 54 11.56 -1.94 -2.59
C GLN A 54 11.95 -3.41 -2.41
N GLU A 55 10.99 -4.29 -2.14
CA GLU A 55 11.23 -5.74 -2.02
C GLU A 55 11.71 -6.33 -3.35
N MET A 56 11.09 -5.94 -4.47
CA MET A 56 11.52 -6.39 -5.79
C MET A 56 12.95 -5.95 -6.12
N LYS A 57 13.33 -4.72 -5.76
CA LYS A 57 14.71 -4.25 -5.96
C LYS A 57 15.70 -4.94 -5.03
N ARG A 58 15.32 -5.20 -3.78
CA ARG A 58 16.16 -5.95 -2.83
C ARG A 58 16.45 -7.34 -3.36
N THR A 59 15.42 -8.06 -3.82
CA THR A 59 15.56 -9.41 -4.40
C THR A 59 16.38 -9.40 -5.70
N ASP A 60 16.13 -8.47 -6.63
CA ASP A 60 16.95 -8.32 -7.84
C ASP A 60 18.43 -8.07 -7.53
N SER A 61 18.69 -7.22 -6.52
CA SER A 61 20.04 -6.92 -6.08
C SER A 61 20.73 -8.12 -5.42
N GLU A 62 20.00 -9.00 -4.76
CA GLU A 62 20.52 -10.25 -4.17
C GLU A 62 20.88 -11.25 -5.27
N VAL A 63 19.97 -11.48 -6.22
CA VAL A 63 20.21 -12.34 -7.39
C VAL A 63 21.43 -11.87 -8.20
N GLN A 64 21.57 -10.55 -8.38
CA GLN A 64 22.74 -9.99 -9.07
C GLN A 64 24.05 -10.23 -8.30
N ARG A 65 24.02 -10.18 -6.96
CA ARG A 65 25.21 -10.47 -6.14
C ARG A 65 25.58 -11.94 -6.23
N ASP A 66 24.61 -12.84 -6.16
CA ASP A 66 24.83 -14.28 -6.25
C ASP A 66 25.42 -14.67 -7.60
N GLY A 67 24.89 -14.10 -8.70
CA GLY A 67 25.44 -14.30 -10.04
C GLY A 67 26.92 -13.90 -10.13
N ARG A 68 27.27 -12.72 -9.58
CA ARG A 68 28.67 -12.28 -9.54
C ARG A 68 29.55 -13.23 -8.72
N ILE A 69 29.06 -13.75 -7.59
CA ILE A 69 29.82 -14.71 -6.78
C ILE A 69 30.10 -15.99 -7.58
N LEU A 70 29.11 -16.49 -8.33
CA LEU A 70 29.30 -17.66 -9.19
C LEU A 70 30.33 -17.41 -10.30
N ASP A 71 30.27 -16.26 -10.97
CA ASP A 71 31.25 -15.88 -11.99
C ASP A 71 32.68 -15.88 -11.42
N LEU A 72 32.86 -15.32 -10.21
CA LEU A 72 34.15 -15.32 -9.50
C LEU A 72 34.64 -16.74 -9.17
N ILE A 73 33.74 -17.65 -8.78
CA ILE A 73 34.07 -19.04 -8.47
C ILE A 73 34.50 -19.79 -9.74
N ASP A 74 33.80 -19.58 -10.85
CA ASP A 74 34.11 -20.23 -12.11
C ASP A 74 35.43 -19.73 -12.70
N ASP A 75 35.72 -18.43 -12.58
CA ASP A 75 37.03 -17.87 -12.93
C ASP A 75 38.15 -18.45 -12.05
N ALA A 76 37.93 -18.57 -10.74
CA ALA A 76 38.92 -19.14 -9.83
C ALA A 76 39.18 -20.65 -10.10
N ARG A 77 38.14 -21.40 -10.50
CA ARG A 77 38.26 -22.79 -10.95
C ARG A 77 39.00 -22.90 -12.28
N ARG A 78 38.74 -21.98 -13.21
CA ARG A 78 39.45 -21.93 -14.51
C ARG A 78 40.94 -21.69 -14.35
N GLU A 79 41.31 -20.90 -13.35
CA GLU A 79 42.69 -20.57 -13.04
C GLU A 79 43.40 -21.61 -12.14
N ASP A 80 42.78 -22.77 -11.84
CA ASP A 80 43.28 -23.80 -10.90
C ASP A 80 43.67 -23.22 -9.53
N LYS A 81 43.03 -22.12 -9.11
CA LYS A 81 43.35 -21.39 -7.86
C LYS A 81 42.61 -21.91 -6.64
N LEU A 82 41.69 -22.85 -6.81
CA LEU A 82 40.94 -23.48 -5.72
C LEU A 82 41.21 -25.00 -5.73
N PRO A 83 41.56 -25.62 -4.59
CA PRO A 83 41.72 -27.06 -4.52
C PRO A 83 40.38 -27.76 -4.75
N TYR A 84 40.39 -28.90 -5.46
CA TYR A 84 39.23 -29.78 -5.55
C TYR A 84 38.90 -30.31 -4.14
N GLU A 85 37.67 -30.11 -3.67
CA GLU A 85 37.11 -30.87 -2.54
C GLU A 85 36.84 -32.33 -2.93
#